data_AF-A0A371RGK3-F1
#
_entry.id   AF-A0A371RGK3-F1
#
_cell.length_a   1.000
_cell.length_b   1.000
_cell.length_c   1.000
_cell.angle_alpha   90.00
_cell.angle_beta   90.00
_cell.angle_gamma   90.00
#
_symmetry.space_group_name_H-M   'P 1'
#
loop_
_entity.id
_entity.type
_entity.pdbx_description
1 polymer ?
#
loop_
_entity_poly.entity_id
_entity_poly.type
_entity_poly.pdbx_seq_one_letter_code
_entity_poly.pdbx_strand_id
1 'polypeptide(L)'
;MRICAITAAVLLTTSAANAQDLVYEPINPSFGGNSFNSAHLLAIANAQNSYDPPSNETSDLDRFIRSLESRLMSSLASEVTQAIFGEGGDDQGTIVFGDQTIEYSRGLDGIQLTVIEGDGSRTVITVPTLMTSGGIN
;
A
#
# COMPACT_ATOMS: atom_id res chain seq x y z
N MET A 1 -40.83 -81.45 17.29
CA MET A 1 -40.12 -81.45 15.98
C MET A 1 -40.45 -80.25 15.08
N ARG A 2 -41.66 -79.66 15.13
CA ARG A 2 -42.06 -78.53 14.26
C ARG A 2 -41.44 -77.17 14.64
N ILE A 3 -41.18 -76.92 15.92
CA ILE A 3 -40.60 -75.65 16.42
C ILE A 3 -39.12 -75.51 16.01
N CYS A 4 -38.32 -76.58 16.09
CA CYS A 4 -36.91 -76.58 15.67
C CYS A 4 -36.72 -76.28 14.18
N ALA A 5 -37.65 -76.70 13.33
CA ALA A 5 -37.58 -76.44 11.89
C ALA A 5 -37.76 -74.95 11.56
N ILE A 6 -38.58 -74.23 12.34
CA ILE A 6 -38.82 -72.79 12.15
C ILE A 6 -37.62 -71.98 12.67
N THR A 7 -37.00 -72.39 13.77
CA THR A 7 -35.79 -71.71 14.30
C THR A 7 -34.59 -71.86 13.37
N ALA A 8 -34.44 -73.03 12.73
CA ALA A 8 -33.36 -73.25 11.76
C ALA A 8 -33.55 -72.41 10.49
N ALA A 9 -34.79 -72.21 10.01
CA ALA A 9 -35.07 -71.42 8.82
C ALA A 9 -34.76 -69.92 8.99
N VAL A 10 -34.91 -69.37 10.20
CA VAL A 10 -34.61 -67.95 10.50
C VAL A 10 -33.10 -67.67 10.58
N LEU A 11 -32.29 -68.68 10.91
CA LEU A 11 -30.83 -68.53 10.95
C LEU A 11 -30.20 -68.50 9.55
N LEU A 12 -30.88 -68.99 8.51
CA LEU A 12 -30.37 -69.01 7.14
C LEU A 12 -30.62 -67.70 6.36
N THR A 13 -31.35 -66.73 6.93
CA THR A 13 -31.66 -65.46 6.25
C THR A 13 -30.75 -64.29 6.64
N THR A 14 -29.66 -64.53 7.37
CA THR A 14 -28.68 -63.48 7.68
C THR A 14 -27.75 -63.24 6.49
N SER A 15 -28.22 -62.43 5.53
CA SER A 15 -27.38 -61.90 4.47
C SER A 15 -26.30 -60.97 5.07
N ALA A 16 -25.04 -61.21 4.70
CA ALA A 16 -23.92 -60.35 5.12
C ALA A 16 -24.17 -58.91 4.65
N ALA A 17 -24.16 -57.97 5.59
CA ALA A 17 -24.23 -56.55 5.28
C ALA A 17 -22.94 -56.13 4.57
N ASN A 18 -23.04 -55.73 3.30
CA ASN A 18 -21.91 -55.20 2.55
C ASN A 18 -21.72 -53.74 2.95
N ALA A 19 -20.60 -53.44 3.57
CA ALA A 19 -20.14 -52.08 3.84
C ALA A 19 -18.77 -51.89 3.20
N GLN A 20 -18.49 -50.66 2.78
CA GLN A 20 -17.21 -50.24 2.23
C GLN A 20 -16.67 -49.06 3.04
N ASP A 21 -15.36 -48.88 3.01
CA ASP A 21 -14.73 -47.74 3.67
C ASP A 21 -15.14 -46.44 2.98
N LEU A 22 -15.46 -45.44 3.81
CA LEU A 22 -15.65 -44.07 3.35
C LEU A 22 -14.30 -43.38 3.38
N VAL A 23 -13.72 -43.15 2.20
CA VAL A 23 -12.52 -42.33 2.04
C VAL A 23 -12.95 -40.90 1.75
N TYR A 24 -12.50 -39.97 2.57
CA TYR A 24 -12.70 -38.55 2.34
C TYR A 24 -11.63 -38.01 1.39
N GLU A 25 -12.07 -37.40 0.29
CA GLU A 25 -11.21 -36.62 -0.60
C GLU A 25 -11.71 -35.16 -0.62
N PRO A 26 -10.85 -34.18 -0.30
CA PRO A 26 -11.18 -32.77 -0.43
C PRO A 26 -11.53 -32.43 -1.89
N ILE A 27 -12.56 -31.63 -2.12
CA ILE A 27 -12.92 -31.19 -3.48
C ILE A 27 -11.91 -30.17 -4.01
N ASN A 28 -11.40 -29.32 -3.11
CA ASN A 28 -10.46 -28.27 -3.44
C ASN A 28 -9.03 -28.85 -3.54
N PRO A 29 -8.37 -28.75 -4.71
CA PRO A 29 -7.05 -29.32 -4.93
C PRO A 29 -5.96 -28.76 -4.02
N SER A 30 -6.17 -27.57 -3.45
CA SER A 30 -5.25 -26.96 -2.47
C SER A 30 -5.11 -27.80 -1.19
N PHE A 31 -6.06 -28.69 -0.91
CA PHE A 31 -6.05 -29.57 0.26
C PHE A 31 -5.76 -31.05 -0.10
N GLY A 32 -5.27 -31.33 -1.31
CA GLY A 32 -4.95 -32.69 -1.77
C GLY A 32 -6.08 -33.38 -2.55
N GLY A 33 -7.05 -32.60 -3.03
CA GLY A 33 -8.11 -33.05 -3.94
C GLY A 33 -7.69 -33.13 -5.40
N ASN A 34 -8.62 -33.55 -6.25
CA ASN A 34 -8.41 -33.62 -7.70
C ASN A 34 -8.06 -32.25 -8.34
N SER A 35 -6.87 -32.16 -8.95
CA SER A 35 -6.35 -30.96 -9.64
C SER A 35 -7.23 -30.44 -10.78
N PHE A 36 -8.02 -31.29 -11.43
CA PHE A 36 -8.92 -30.90 -12.51
C PHE A 36 -10.07 -29.99 -12.02
N ASN A 37 -10.36 -29.95 -10.72
CA ASN A 37 -11.40 -29.08 -10.16
C ASN A 37 -11.00 -27.60 -10.10
N SER A 38 -9.71 -27.26 -10.26
CA SER A 38 -9.18 -25.91 -10.06
C SER A 38 -9.91 -24.85 -10.90
N ALA A 39 -10.03 -25.11 -12.21
CA ALA A 39 -10.62 -24.15 -13.15
C ALA A 39 -12.11 -23.90 -12.86
N HIS A 40 -12.86 -24.94 -12.51
CA HIS A 40 -14.26 -24.84 -12.18
C HIS A 40 -14.50 -24.06 -10.88
N LEU A 41 -13.73 -24.37 -9.83
CA LEU A 41 -13.81 -23.68 -8.53
C LEU A 41 -13.43 -22.20 -8.66
N LEU A 42 -12.40 -21.88 -9.45
CA LEU A 42 -12.01 -20.49 -9.73
C LEU A 42 -13.08 -19.75 -10.54
N ALA A 43 -13.69 -20.39 -11.52
CA ALA A 43 -14.77 -19.77 -12.30
C ALA A 43 -15.97 -19.42 -11.41
N ILE A 44 -16.37 -20.34 -10.53
CA ILE A 44 -17.44 -20.11 -9.55
C ILE A 44 -17.07 -18.98 -8.58
N ALA A 45 -15.84 -18.96 -8.08
CA ALA A 45 -15.38 -17.92 -7.16
C ALA A 45 -15.39 -16.53 -7.81
N ASN A 46 -14.92 -16.42 -9.05
CA ASN A 46 -14.94 -15.15 -9.80
C ASN A 46 -16.37 -14.70 -10.13
N ALA A 47 -17.27 -15.63 -10.48
CA ALA A 47 -18.67 -15.29 -10.76
C ALA A 47 -19.42 -14.78 -9.52
N GLN A 48 -19.00 -15.19 -8.32
CA GLN A 48 -19.54 -14.71 -7.05
C GLN A 48 -18.78 -13.51 -6.47
N ASN A 49 -17.65 -13.12 -7.07
CA ASN A 49 -16.84 -12.04 -6.55
C ASN A 49 -17.50 -10.69 -6.86
N SER A 50 -18.14 -10.10 -5.84
CA SER A 50 -18.70 -8.74 -5.89
C SER A 50 -17.75 -7.67 -5.36
N TYR A 51 -16.46 -8.01 -5.18
CA TYR A 51 -15.45 -7.02 -4.78
C TYR A 51 -15.05 -6.17 -5.98
N ASP A 52 -15.51 -4.93 -5.97
CA ASP A 52 -14.97 -3.88 -6.82
C ASP A 52 -13.81 -3.18 -6.09
N PRO A 53 -12.63 -3.03 -6.73
CA PRO A 53 -11.58 -2.23 -6.14
C PRO A 53 -12.09 -0.79 -5.95
N PRO A 54 -11.63 -0.07 -4.90
CA PRO A 54 -12.04 1.31 -4.70
C PRO A 54 -11.72 2.11 -5.96
N SER A 55 -12.75 2.76 -6.53
CA SER A 55 -12.58 3.56 -7.72
C SER A 55 -11.72 4.77 -7.36
N ASN A 56 -10.51 4.84 -7.94
CA ASN A 56 -9.64 6.02 -7.83
C ASN A 56 -10.20 7.14 -8.72
N GLU A 57 -11.48 7.48 -8.57
CA GLU A 57 -12.11 8.63 -9.20
C GLU A 57 -11.63 9.89 -8.46
N THR A 58 -10.35 10.22 -8.65
CA THR A 58 -9.87 11.56 -8.32
C THR A 58 -10.59 12.50 -9.29
N SER A 59 -11.52 13.29 -8.76
CA SER A 59 -12.31 14.26 -9.52
C SER A 59 -11.39 15.10 -10.41
N ASP A 60 -11.82 15.46 -11.62
CA ASP A 60 -11.05 16.35 -12.49
C ASP A 60 -10.67 17.66 -11.78
N LEU A 61 -11.50 18.09 -10.83
CA LEU A 61 -11.21 19.21 -9.93
C LEU A 61 -10.04 18.91 -9.00
N ASP A 62 -9.99 17.72 -8.39
CA ASP A 62 -8.89 17.31 -7.50
C ASP A 62 -7.57 17.17 -8.28
N ARG A 63 -7.62 16.73 -9.55
CA ARG A 63 -6.44 16.70 -10.43
C ARG A 63 -5.95 18.10 -10.77
N PHE A 64 -6.88 19.02 -11.02
CA PHE A 64 -6.57 20.42 -11.26
C PHE A 64 -5.94 21.08 -10.04
N ILE A 65 -6.51 20.88 -8.85
CA ILE A 65 -5.98 21.43 -7.58
C ILE A 65 -4.55 20.93 -7.33
N ARG A 66 -4.31 19.62 -7.41
CA ARG A 66 -2.95 19.05 -7.25
C ARG A 66 -1.96 19.60 -8.29
N SER A 67 -2.41 19.84 -9.52
CA SER A 67 -1.58 20.44 -10.57
C SER A 67 -1.24 21.89 -10.28
N LEU A 68 -2.18 22.65 -9.71
CA LEU A 68 -1.97 24.03 -9.29
C LEU A 68 -0.99 24.09 -8.11
N GLU A 69 -1.21 23.27 -7.08
CA GLU A 69 -0.34 23.15 -5.91
C GLU A 69 1.11 22.83 -6.31
N SER A 70 1.31 21.82 -7.17
CA SER A 70 2.63 21.44 -7.66
C SER A 70 3.34 22.58 -8.38
N ARG A 71 2.62 23.37 -9.19
CA ARG A 71 3.18 24.55 -9.87
C ARG A 71 3.52 25.66 -8.89
N LEU A 72 2.64 25.96 -7.93
CA LEU A 72 2.89 26.98 -6.91
C LEU A 72 4.11 26.62 -6.06
N MET A 73 4.20 25.36 -5.64
CA MET A 73 5.35 24.83 -4.90
C MET A 73 6.64 24.90 -5.73
N SER A 74 6.58 24.58 -7.02
CA SER A 74 7.74 24.68 -7.91
C SER A 74 8.22 26.13 -8.08
N SER A 75 7.29 27.08 -8.26
CA SER A 75 7.62 28.51 -8.34
C SER A 75 8.21 29.02 -7.04
N LEU A 76 7.62 28.68 -5.90
CA LEU A 76 8.12 29.04 -4.58
C LEU A 76 9.52 28.47 -4.34
N ALA A 77 9.73 27.18 -4.64
CA ALA A 77 11.03 26.55 -4.51
C ALA A 77 12.08 27.24 -5.39
N SER A 78 11.71 27.66 -6.60
CA SER A 78 12.61 28.42 -7.48
C SER A 78 12.94 29.80 -6.93
N GLU A 79 11.97 30.54 -6.38
CA GLU A 79 12.20 31.86 -5.78
C GLU A 79 13.08 31.78 -4.54
N VAL A 80 12.81 30.81 -3.65
CA VAL A 80 13.64 30.54 -2.47
C VAL A 80 15.06 30.13 -2.89
N THR A 81 15.18 29.26 -3.89
CA THR A 81 16.49 28.85 -4.41
C THR A 81 17.24 30.03 -5.03
N GLN A 82 16.56 30.91 -5.77
CA GLN A 82 17.17 32.10 -6.34
C GLN A 82 17.57 33.12 -5.27
N ALA A 83 16.77 33.27 -4.21
CA ALA A 83 17.10 34.15 -3.08
C ALA A 83 18.31 33.62 -2.28
N ILE A 84 18.38 32.31 -2.07
CA ILE A 84 19.43 31.68 -1.27
C ILE A 84 20.72 31.51 -2.08
N PHE A 85 20.64 31.11 -3.37
CA PHE A 85 21.79 30.69 -4.18
C PHE A 85 22.06 31.59 -5.40
N GLY A 86 21.24 32.62 -5.62
CA GLY A 86 21.41 33.56 -6.71
C GLY A 86 22.64 34.46 -6.56
N GLU A 87 22.99 35.10 -7.67
CA GLU A 87 24.12 36.04 -7.73
C GLU A 87 23.78 37.30 -6.92
N GLY A 88 24.40 37.45 -5.74
CA GLY A 88 24.12 38.52 -4.78
C GLY A 88 23.28 38.10 -3.56
N GLY A 89 23.03 36.81 -3.34
CA GLY A 89 22.31 36.33 -2.16
C GLY A 89 23.05 36.63 -0.86
N ASP A 90 22.36 37.28 0.08
CA ASP A 90 22.88 37.58 1.41
C ASP A 90 23.15 36.28 2.19
N ASP A 91 24.16 36.27 3.07
CA ASP A 91 24.50 35.10 3.90
C ASP A 91 23.38 34.73 4.89
N GLN A 92 22.41 35.63 5.08
CA GLN A 92 21.25 35.45 5.93
C GLN A 92 20.09 36.34 5.48
N GLY A 93 18.86 35.88 5.68
CA GLY A 93 17.68 36.67 5.36
C GLY A 93 16.38 36.07 5.89
N THR A 94 15.32 36.88 5.85
CA THR A 94 13.97 36.48 6.26
C THR A 94 13.01 36.73 5.12
N ILE A 95 12.25 35.71 4.74
CA ILE A 95 11.22 35.74 3.71
C ILE A 95 9.88 35.46 4.38
N VAL A 96 8.90 36.34 4.20
CA VAL A 96 7.54 36.16 4.75
C VAL A 96 6.61 35.75 3.61
N PHE A 97 5.90 34.64 3.80
CA PHE A 97 4.94 34.10 2.85
C PHE A 97 3.63 33.75 3.56
N GLY A 98 2.60 34.58 3.40
CA GLY A 98 1.33 34.42 4.12
C GLY A 98 1.55 34.49 5.63
N ASP A 99 1.14 33.44 6.33
CA ASP A 99 1.33 33.29 7.79
C ASP A 99 2.65 32.59 8.15
N GLN A 100 3.48 32.25 7.16
CA GLN A 100 4.76 31.56 7.37
C GLN A 100 5.94 32.53 7.22
N THR A 101 6.90 32.43 8.14
CA THR A 101 8.17 33.17 8.10
C THR A 101 9.31 32.18 7.90
N ILE A 102 10.07 32.35 6.84
CA ILE A 102 11.22 31.51 6.49
C ILE A 102 12.49 32.32 6.76
N GLU A 103 13.27 31.89 7.73
CA GLU A 103 14.60 32.42 8.00
C GLU A 103 15.65 31.49 7.39
N TYR A 104 16.64 32.04 6.71
CA TYR A 104 17.76 31.24 6.19
C TYR A 104 19.10 31.83 6.64
N SER A 105 20.06 30.96 6.91
CA SER A 105 21.44 31.31 7.21
C SER A 105 22.39 30.33 6.52
N ARG A 106 23.37 30.87 5.81
CA ARG A 106 24.43 30.12 5.14
C ARG A 106 25.61 29.96 6.08
N GLY A 107 25.86 28.72 6.52
CA GLY A 107 27.03 28.34 7.29
C GLY A 107 28.12 27.67 6.45
N LEU A 108 29.21 27.27 7.10
CA LEU A 108 30.33 26.56 6.47
C LEU A 108 29.97 25.13 6.03
N ASP A 109 29.02 24.49 6.73
CA ASP A 109 28.64 23.09 6.52
C ASP A 109 27.36 22.92 5.67
N GLY A 110 26.68 24.02 5.34
CA GLY A 110 25.38 23.98 4.71
C GLY A 110 24.54 25.23 4.95
N ILE A 111 23.36 25.25 4.36
CA ILE A 111 22.36 26.29 4.59
C ILE A 111 21.32 25.74 5.56
N GLN A 112 21.07 26.49 6.63
CA GLN A 112 20.01 26.20 7.57
C GLN A 112 18.80 27.06 7.21
N LEU A 113 17.67 26.42 6.98
CA LEU A 113 16.38 27.05 6.82
C LEU A 113 15.54 26.77 8.07
N THR A 114 14.94 27.81 8.64
CA THR A 114 14.00 27.73 9.73
C THR A 114 12.66 28.26 9.23
N VAL A 115 11.68 27.37 9.08
CA VAL A 115 10.31 27.72 8.74
C VAL A 115 9.52 27.88 10.04
N ILE A 116 8.89 29.03 10.21
CA ILE A 116 8.05 29.40 11.35
C ILE A 116 6.62 29.56 10.83
N GLU A 117 5.68 28.77 11.33
CA GLU A 117 4.25 28.90 11.00
C GLU A 117 3.55 29.93 11.91
N GLY A 118 2.38 30.41 11.48
CA GLY A 118 1.61 31.43 12.20
C GLY A 118 1.12 30.99 13.59
N ASP A 119 1.13 29.68 13.88
CA ASP A 119 0.85 29.10 15.19
C ASP A 119 2.10 29.02 16.10
N GLY A 120 3.28 29.39 15.58
CA GLY A 120 4.57 29.35 16.27
C GLY A 120 5.36 28.05 16.11
N SER A 121 4.85 27.07 15.35
CA SER A 121 5.56 25.82 15.02
C SER A 121 6.83 26.11 14.23
N ARG A 122 7.92 25.37 14.52
CA ARG A 122 9.26 25.57 13.91
C ARG A 122 9.76 24.29 13.26
N THR A 123 10.05 24.36 11.97
CA THR A 123 10.69 23.28 11.21
C THR A 123 12.07 23.72 10.73
N VAL A 124 13.11 22.99 11.14
CA VAL A 124 14.50 23.27 10.75
C VAL A 124 14.91 22.29 9.65
N ILE A 125 15.29 22.81 8.50
CA ILE A 125 15.75 22.06 7.33
C ILE A 125 17.20 22.44 7.08
N THR A 126 18.11 21.47 7.11
CA THR A 126 19.52 21.69 6.80
C THR A 126 19.82 21.13 5.43
N VAL A 127 20.22 22.00 4.50
CA VAL A 127 20.65 21.63 3.16
C VAL A 127 22.18 21.66 3.14
N PRO A 128 22.86 20.52 3.03
CA PRO A 128 24.31 20.50 2.93
C PRO A 128 24.74 21.15 1.62
N THR A 129 25.73 22.04 1.68
CA THR A 129 26.35 22.57 0.47
C THR A 129 27.42 21.60 0.01
N LEU A 130 27.51 21.38 -1.31
CA LEU A 130 28.60 20.58 -1.85
C LEU A 130 29.89 21.38 -1.63
N MET A 131 30.75 20.90 -0.73
CA MET A 131 32.16 21.28 -0.72
C MET A 131 32.75 20.82 -2.06
N THR A 132 32.77 21.70 -3.06
CA THR A 132 33.62 21.48 -4.22
C THR A 132 35.06 21.61 -3.73
N SER A 133 35.66 20.47 -3.39
CA SER A 133 37.09 20.35 -3.14
C SER A 133 37.80 20.88 -4.38
N GLY A 134 38.25 22.13 -4.32
CA GLY A 134 39.00 22.78 -5.39
C GLY A 134 40.21 21.93 -5.77
N GLY A 135 40.08 21.21 -6.88
CA GLY A 135 41.20 20.59 -7.57
C GLY A 135 42.07 21.70 -8.16
N ILE A 136 43.07 22.12 -7.40
CA ILE A 136 44.22 22.83 -7.93
C ILE A 136 45.13 21.81 -8.62
N ASN A 137 45.31 21.97 -9.94
CA ASN A 137 46.61 21.74 -10.56
C ASN A 137 47.07 23.09 -11.11
#